data_AF-A0A0C7N2M8-F1
#
_entry.id   AF-A0A0C7N2M8-F1
#
_cell.length_a   1.000
_cell.length_b   1.000
_cell.length_c   1.000
_cell.angle_alpha   90.00
_cell.angle_beta   90.00
_cell.angle_gamma   90.00
#
_symmetry.space_group_name_H-M   'P 1'
#
loop_
_entity.id
_entity.type
_entity.pdbx_description
1 polymer ?
#
loop_
_entity_poly.entity_id
_entity_poly.type
_entity_poly.pdbx_seq_one_letter_code
_entity_poly.pdbx_strand_id
1 'polypeptide(L)'
;MSQLYLRRVVALWFGAVFALVGVPLWYKLTTIYRAPLPGTYISSLRENMHSDVHLVVPVYVRSDTYKFPDVHEAIQLQADALLQSKPRAVNWSLQILQAEKNQVLDPESDYVLTLTLDDFTGYSIAYDSKETIVFFDDTAVVSNDIPFFAAQTLIEHTFGTEWTHLSLDSSDQNDQGNRGLGKSSEMAISYAPKVHLSLSLLTGDGRPVAWNIESTLNQYFTPLRQFLSPLINFTVDTSILHFNDLNLGSLHDIQDPSWQDLAHSIDLSELSSLNHYREKNAINLAIVFPSPEAGQLGFVNATEDRPWQSFMVPQWGALVVNKEALPDNSRLTQDYLAPVIYSFACELFQFLGLSNEKADLSTPYITIDSFKRVTTLKNLEHGIETMWSLIKLTDQFPQMAVPKQVLSDVEQAISLRLKAVELLNDPKRGDEATWNEALHLSNSFVEVCERAFFHKEMVQQNFFPQEHKIAVYLPFLGPIFVIILTGLLKTLRENNDDDEDEVEEKQVKISDSPADETEQLDEKTHDSSLTKE
;
A
#
# COMPACT_ATOMS: atom_id res chain seq x y z
N MET A 1 14.58 9.12 76.01
CA MET A 1 14.66 8.17 74.88
C MET A 1 16.12 8.05 74.47
N SER A 2 16.61 6.85 74.16
CA SER A 2 18.02 6.66 73.76
C SER A 2 18.29 7.21 72.36
N GLN A 3 19.48 7.79 72.16
CA GLN A 3 19.95 8.23 70.83
C GLN A 3 19.99 7.08 69.82
N LEU A 4 20.27 5.85 70.30
CA LEU A 4 20.26 4.63 69.48
C LEU A 4 18.87 4.36 68.87
N TYR A 5 17.80 4.50 69.65
CA TYR A 5 16.43 4.31 69.15
C TYR A 5 16.07 5.35 68.09
N LEU A 6 16.41 6.63 68.31
CA LEU A 6 16.19 7.68 67.33
C LEU A 6 16.97 7.41 66.03
N ARG A 7 18.22 6.96 66.12
CA ARG A 7 19.06 6.58 64.98
C ARG A 7 18.48 5.39 64.21
N ARG A 8 18.01 4.34 64.90
CA ARG A 8 17.36 3.17 64.30
C ARG A 8 16.08 3.56 63.55
N VAL A 9 15.21 4.37 64.16
CA VAL A 9 13.99 4.90 63.51
C VAL A 9 14.33 5.75 62.28
N VAL A 10 15.32 6.65 62.37
CA VAL A 10 15.74 7.51 61.23
C VAL A 10 16.31 6.68 60.08
N ALA A 11 17.15 5.68 60.35
CA ALA A 11 17.72 4.81 59.32
C ALA A 11 16.66 3.97 58.60
N LEU A 12 15.72 3.38 59.37
CA LEU A 12 14.58 2.66 58.81
C LEU A 12 13.66 3.58 57.99
N TRP A 13 13.45 4.83 58.43
CA TRP A 13 12.64 5.80 57.69
C TRP A 13 13.31 6.23 56.37
N PHE A 14 14.62 6.46 56.34
CA PHE A 14 15.36 6.72 55.09
C PHE A 14 15.31 5.52 54.14
N GLY A 15 15.46 4.29 54.65
CA GLY A 15 15.29 3.06 53.86
C GLY A 15 13.88 2.94 53.28
N ALA A 16 12.85 3.20 54.08
CA ALA A 16 11.46 3.18 53.65
C ALA A 16 11.15 4.26 52.60
N VAL A 17 11.65 5.49 52.75
CA VAL A 17 11.50 6.56 51.74
C VAL A 17 12.22 6.20 50.44
N PHE A 18 13.42 5.63 50.52
CA PHE A 18 14.14 5.17 49.31
C PHE A 18 13.37 4.04 48.59
N ALA A 19 12.85 3.06 49.32
CA ALA A 19 12.11 1.94 48.75
C ALA A 19 10.71 2.30 48.23
N LEU A 20 9.95 3.13 48.97
CA LEU A 20 8.55 3.45 48.67
C LEU A 20 8.36 4.71 47.81
N VAL A 21 9.34 5.62 47.79
CA VAL A 21 9.30 6.84 46.96
C VAL A 21 10.40 6.81 45.90
N GLY A 22 11.64 6.52 46.29
CA GLY A 22 12.80 6.52 45.37
C GLY A 22 12.66 5.53 44.21
N VAL A 23 12.44 4.25 44.50
CA VAL A 23 12.32 3.21 43.46
C VAL A 23 11.09 3.41 42.55
N PRO A 24 9.86 3.68 43.06
CA PRO A 24 8.71 3.94 42.19
C PRO A 24 8.80 5.24 41.40
N LEU A 25 9.43 6.30 41.95
CA LEU A 25 9.68 7.54 41.22
C LEU A 25 10.70 7.34 40.11
N TRP A 26 11.80 6.62 40.36
CA TRP A 26 12.76 6.25 39.32
C TRP A 26 12.12 5.39 38.24
N TYR A 27 11.33 4.37 38.61
CA TYR A 27 10.59 3.55 37.65
C TYR A 27 9.66 4.42 36.79
N LYS A 28 8.85 5.28 37.40
CA LYS A 28 7.91 6.16 36.67
C LYS A 28 8.60 7.23 35.79
N LEU A 29 9.74 7.76 36.23
CA LEU A 29 10.54 8.70 35.42
C LEU A 29 11.29 8.01 34.27
N THR A 30 11.50 6.69 34.37
CA THR A 30 12.21 5.91 33.35
C THR A 30 11.30 5.06 32.47
N THR A 31 10.02 4.85 32.83
CA THR A 31 9.03 4.24 31.92
C THR A 31 8.75 5.18 30.74
N ILE A 32 8.90 4.65 29.53
CA ILE A 32 8.56 5.35 28.29
C ILE A 32 7.03 5.40 28.14
N TYR A 33 6.48 6.54 27.73
CA TYR A 33 5.02 6.67 27.56
C TYR A 33 4.53 5.86 26.36
N ARG A 34 3.41 5.16 26.56
CA ARG A 34 2.67 4.44 25.52
C ARG A 34 1.19 4.80 25.59
N ALA A 35 0.64 5.27 24.48
CA ALA A 35 -0.80 5.29 24.27
C ALA A 35 -1.30 3.85 23.97
N PRO A 36 -2.46 3.43 24.51
CA PRO A 36 -3.01 2.10 24.25
C PRO A 36 -3.66 2.05 22.85
N LEU A 37 -3.07 1.28 21.92
CA LEU A 37 -3.65 1.08 20.59
C LEU A 37 -4.77 0.02 20.63
N PRO A 38 -5.80 0.11 19.76
CA PRO A 38 -6.91 -0.85 19.69
C PRO A 38 -6.52 -2.17 19.00
N GLY A 39 -5.49 -2.84 19.52
CA GLY A 39 -4.86 -4.00 18.90
C GLY A 39 -5.83 -5.13 18.56
N THR A 40 -6.65 -5.56 19.53
CA THR A 40 -7.62 -6.65 19.35
C THR A 40 -8.65 -6.39 18.25
N TYR A 41 -9.10 -5.15 18.09
CA TYR A 41 -10.03 -4.77 17.03
C TYR A 41 -9.37 -4.92 15.65
N ILE A 42 -8.17 -4.38 15.48
CA ILE A 42 -7.44 -4.45 14.20
C ILE A 42 -7.00 -5.89 13.87
N SER A 43 -6.67 -6.73 14.87
CA SER A 43 -6.49 -8.18 14.66
C SER A 43 -7.75 -8.82 14.06
N SER A 44 -8.91 -8.62 14.70
CA SER A 44 -10.18 -9.20 14.23
C SER A 44 -10.61 -8.64 12.87
N LEU A 45 -10.26 -7.39 12.58
CA LEU A 45 -10.52 -6.74 11.30
C LEU A 45 -9.65 -7.34 10.18
N ARG A 46 -8.38 -7.62 10.44
CA ARG A 46 -7.46 -8.27 9.49
C ARG A 46 -7.88 -9.72 9.21
N GLU A 47 -8.29 -10.47 10.24
CA GLU A 47 -8.79 -11.84 10.08
C GLU A 47 -10.06 -11.91 9.21
N ASN A 48 -10.85 -10.83 9.17
CA ASN A 48 -12.15 -10.76 8.51
C ASN A 48 -12.22 -9.57 7.52
N MET A 49 -11.14 -9.32 6.77
CA MET A 49 -10.86 -8.07 6.03
C MET A 49 -11.99 -7.53 5.12
N HIS A 50 -12.83 -8.41 4.58
CA HIS A 50 -13.95 -8.07 3.70
C HIS A 50 -15.33 -8.38 4.29
N SER A 51 -15.42 -8.84 5.55
CA SER A 51 -16.69 -9.35 6.12
C SER A 51 -17.75 -8.26 6.34
N ASP A 52 -17.31 -7.02 6.50
CA ASP A 52 -18.16 -5.84 6.69
C ASP A 52 -18.34 -5.02 5.40
N VAL A 53 -17.77 -5.48 4.28
CA VAL A 53 -17.82 -4.80 2.98
C VAL A 53 -18.72 -5.57 2.02
N HIS A 54 -19.76 -4.90 1.53
CA HIS A 54 -20.65 -5.39 0.48
C HIS A 54 -20.82 -4.27 -0.56
N LEU A 55 -20.06 -4.31 -1.64
CA LEU A 55 -20.14 -3.31 -2.72
C LEU A 55 -21.46 -3.45 -3.48
N VAL A 56 -22.36 -2.46 -3.37
CA VAL A 56 -23.61 -2.43 -4.15
C VAL A 56 -23.45 -1.46 -5.33
N VAL A 57 -23.83 -1.87 -6.54
CA VAL A 57 -23.86 -0.98 -7.72
C VAL A 57 -25.27 -0.94 -8.30
N PRO A 58 -25.99 0.21 -8.24
CA PRO A 58 -27.32 0.35 -8.83
C PRO A 58 -27.22 0.43 -10.36
N VAL A 59 -28.14 -0.26 -11.05
CA VAL A 59 -28.27 -0.26 -12.53
C VAL A 59 -29.74 -0.09 -12.88
N TYR A 60 -30.07 0.91 -13.69
CA TYR A 60 -31.44 1.23 -14.08
C TYR A 60 -31.81 0.61 -15.43
N VAL A 61 -32.87 -0.19 -15.47
CA VAL A 61 -33.35 -0.85 -16.70
C VAL A 61 -34.40 0.02 -17.39
N ARG A 62 -34.13 0.31 -18.67
CA ARG A 62 -35.02 0.99 -19.64
C ARG A 62 -35.36 0.02 -20.78
N SER A 63 -36.55 0.15 -21.36
CA SER A 63 -36.85 -0.41 -22.68
C SER A 63 -37.87 0.48 -23.38
N ASP A 64 -37.58 0.82 -24.63
CA ASP A 64 -38.37 1.80 -25.39
C ASP A 64 -39.50 1.13 -26.19
N THR A 65 -39.28 -0.09 -26.67
CA THR A 65 -40.25 -0.85 -27.49
C THR A 65 -41.28 -1.60 -26.65
N TYR A 66 -40.82 -2.45 -25.72
CA TYR A 66 -41.69 -3.33 -24.93
C TYR A 66 -41.70 -2.94 -23.45
N LYS A 67 -42.87 -3.09 -22.80
CA LYS A 67 -43.03 -2.82 -21.37
C LYS A 67 -43.03 -4.13 -20.59
N PHE A 68 -41.84 -4.58 -20.21
CA PHE A 68 -41.67 -5.70 -19.31
C PHE A 68 -41.75 -5.20 -17.84
N PRO A 69 -42.77 -5.57 -17.06
CA PRO A 69 -42.85 -5.15 -15.65
C PRO A 69 -41.74 -5.81 -14.83
N ASP A 70 -41.62 -7.14 -14.95
CA ASP A 70 -40.85 -7.97 -14.01
C ASP A 70 -39.41 -8.26 -14.49
N VAL A 71 -38.98 -7.67 -15.61
CA VAL A 71 -37.65 -7.96 -16.22
C VAL A 71 -36.50 -7.59 -15.28
N HIS A 72 -36.65 -6.54 -14.48
CA HIS A 72 -35.62 -6.10 -13.54
C HIS A 72 -35.39 -7.13 -12.43
N GLU A 73 -36.45 -7.74 -11.89
CA GLU A 73 -36.35 -8.87 -10.95
C GLU A 73 -35.74 -10.12 -11.63
N ALA A 74 -36.12 -10.40 -12.89
CA ALA A 74 -35.58 -11.53 -13.64
C ALA A 74 -34.07 -11.39 -13.93
N ILE A 75 -33.61 -10.19 -14.33
CA ILE A 75 -32.18 -9.91 -14.51
C ILE A 75 -31.47 -9.96 -13.15
N GLN A 76 -32.07 -9.44 -12.06
CA GLN A 76 -31.49 -9.49 -10.71
C GLN A 76 -31.20 -10.93 -10.28
N LEU A 77 -32.19 -11.83 -10.37
CA LEU A 77 -32.02 -13.25 -10.02
C LEU A 77 -30.92 -13.93 -10.84
N GLN A 78 -30.84 -13.62 -12.13
CA GLN A 78 -29.86 -14.21 -13.03
C GLN A 78 -28.45 -13.59 -12.85
N ALA A 79 -28.36 -12.32 -12.50
CA ALA A 79 -27.12 -11.65 -12.13
C ALA A 79 -26.58 -12.20 -10.81
N ASP A 80 -27.41 -12.35 -9.78
CA ASP A 80 -27.01 -12.96 -8.51
C ASP A 80 -26.56 -14.42 -8.69
N ALA A 81 -27.24 -15.18 -9.55
CA ALA A 81 -26.83 -16.55 -9.89
C ALA A 81 -25.47 -16.60 -10.62
N LEU A 82 -25.25 -15.72 -11.61
CA LEU A 82 -23.96 -15.58 -12.30
C LEU A 82 -22.85 -15.19 -11.32
N LEU A 83 -23.06 -14.17 -10.47
CA LEU A 83 -22.09 -13.76 -9.45
C LEU A 83 -21.83 -14.85 -8.41
N GLN A 84 -22.78 -15.75 -8.12
CA GLN A 84 -22.59 -16.91 -7.22
C GLN A 84 -21.81 -18.07 -7.88
N SER A 85 -21.62 -18.07 -9.20
CA SER A 85 -20.93 -19.16 -9.91
C SER A 85 -19.41 -19.24 -9.64
N LYS A 86 -18.78 -18.12 -9.24
CA LYS A 86 -17.37 -18.05 -8.84
C LYS A 86 -17.25 -17.75 -7.33
N PRO A 87 -16.20 -18.27 -6.65
CA PRO A 87 -15.84 -17.78 -5.32
C PRO A 87 -15.45 -16.31 -5.39
N ARG A 88 -15.86 -15.51 -4.41
CA ARG A 88 -15.58 -14.06 -4.33
C ARG A 88 -14.57 -13.75 -3.24
N ALA A 89 -13.71 -12.76 -3.48
CA ALA A 89 -12.83 -12.18 -2.47
C ALA A 89 -13.61 -11.17 -1.61
N VAL A 90 -14.40 -10.31 -2.26
CA VAL A 90 -15.25 -9.28 -1.64
C VAL A 90 -16.71 -9.56 -2.01
N ASN A 91 -17.63 -9.36 -1.08
CA ASN A 91 -19.05 -9.39 -1.41
C ASN A 91 -19.38 -8.17 -2.27
N TRP A 92 -20.04 -8.41 -3.41
CA TRP A 92 -20.58 -7.36 -4.26
C TRP A 92 -21.84 -7.84 -4.97
N SER A 93 -22.72 -6.91 -5.34
CA SER A 93 -23.96 -7.19 -6.07
C SER A 93 -24.36 -6.01 -6.95
N LEU A 94 -24.83 -6.30 -8.16
CA LEU A 94 -25.64 -5.35 -8.91
C LEU A 94 -27.01 -5.25 -8.25
N GLN A 95 -27.58 -4.04 -8.17
CA GLN A 95 -28.97 -3.81 -7.78
C GLN A 95 -29.74 -3.26 -8.97
N ILE A 96 -30.63 -4.08 -9.51
CA ILE A 96 -31.25 -3.84 -10.80
C ILE A 96 -32.64 -3.24 -10.58
N LEU A 97 -32.76 -1.95 -10.91
CA LEU A 97 -33.92 -1.11 -10.66
C LEU A 97 -34.67 -0.85 -11.96
N GLN A 98 -36.00 -0.78 -11.91
CA GLN A 98 -36.78 -0.29 -13.06
C GLN A 98 -36.77 1.24 -13.09
N ALA A 99 -36.46 1.85 -14.23
CA ALA A 99 -36.49 3.30 -14.40
C ALA A 99 -37.93 3.85 -14.27
N GLU A 100 -38.17 4.76 -13.31
CA GLU A 100 -39.47 5.42 -13.19
C GLU A 100 -39.69 6.44 -14.31
N LYS A 101 -40.92 6.50 -14.86
CA LYS A 101 -41.28 7.37 -16.00
C LYS A 101 -41.03 8.87 -15.82
N ASN A 102 -40.85 9.33 -14.58
CA ASN A 102 -40.59 10.73 -14.24
C ASN A 102 -39.19 10.94 -13.63
N GLN A 103 -38.38 9.88 -13.50
CA GLN A 103 -37.00 9.99 -13.04
C GLN A 103 -36.14 10.51 -14.20
N VAL A 104 -35.48 11.65 -13.99
CA VAL A 104 -34.38 12.09 -14.84
C VAL A 104 -33.17 11.28 -14.42
N LEU A 105 -32.88 10.21 -15.18
CA LEU A 105 -31.60 9.52 -15.14
C LEU A 105 -30.59 10.35 -15.92
N ASP A 106 -29.42 10.57 -15.35
CA ASP A 106 -28.32 11.26 -16.02
C ASP A 106 -27.35 10.20 -16.58
N PRO A 107 -27.20 10.08 -17.92
CA PRO A 107 -26.34 9.06 -18.53
C PRO A 107 -24.84 9.29 -18.28
N GLU A 108 -24.42 10.44 -17.74
CA GLU A 108 -23.05 10.67 -17.28
C GLU A 108 -22.84 10.18 -15.84
N SER A 109 -23.87 10.20 -14.96
CA SER A 109 -23.74 9.72 -13.57
C SER A 109 -24.17 8.27 -13.36
N ASP A 110 -25.29 7.86 -13.97
CA ASP A 110 -26.05 6.65 -13.63
C ASP A 110 -25.82 5.51 -14.63
N TYR A 111 -25.69 4.27 -14.15
CA TYR A 111 -25.65 3.10 -15.03
C TYR A 111 -27.04 2.79 -15.58
N VAL A 112 -27.19 2.85 -16.90
CA VAL A 112 -28.46 2.58 -17.60
C VAL A 112 -28.30 1.37 -18.52
N LEU A 113 -29.13 0.35 -18.32
CA LEU A 113 -29.29 -0.78 -19.22
C LEU A 113 -30.51 -0.52 -20.11
N THR A 114 -30.31 -0.23 -21.40
CA THR A 114 -31.42 -0.04 -22.35
C THR A 114 -31.60 -1.28 -23.22
N LEU A 115 -32.80 -1.86 -23.17
CA LEU A 115 -33.20 -3.01 -23.98
C LEU A 115 -33.88 -2.51 -25.28
N THR A 116 -33.22 -2.71 -26.42
CA THR A 116 -33.68 -2.30 -27.77
C THR A 116 -34.05 -3.52 -28.63
N LEU A 117 -35.17 -3.41 -29.37
CA LEU A 117 -35.56 -4.42 -30.36
C LEU A 117 -34.76 -4.21 -31.66
N ASP A 118 -34.14 -5.27 -32.18
CA ASP A 118 -33.37 -5.29 -33.44
C ASP A 118 -33.52 -6.66 -34.15
N ASP A 119 -32.96 -6.80 -35.36
CA ASP A 119 -32.96 -8.05 -36.14
C ASP A 119 -31.98 -9.12 -35.60
N PHE A 120 -31.25 -8.82 -34.51
CA PHE A 120 -30.23 -9.71 -33.93
C PHE A 120 -30.09 -9.54 -32.40
N THR A 121 -29.53 -10.55 -31.74
CA THR A 121 -29.10 -10.48 -30.34
C THR A 121 -27.65 -10.02 -30.24
N GLY A 122 -27.38 -9.01 -29.42
CA GLY A 122 -26.05 -8.41 -29.29
C GLY A 122 -26.02 -7.29 -28.26
N TYR A 123 -24.83 -6.72 -28.01
CA TYR A 123 -24.69 -5.58 -27.09
C TYR A 123 -23.81 -4.49 -27.69
N SER A 124 -23.95 -3.29 -27.15
CA SER A 124 -23.01 -2.18 -27.30
C SER A 124 -22.91 -1.46 -25.96
N ILE A 125 -21.75 -0.90 -25.64
CA ILE A 125 -21.55 -0.08 -24.45
C ILE A 125 -21.11 1.30 -24.95
N ALA A 126 -21.69 2.36 -24.41
CA ALA A 126 -21.42 3.71 -24.86
C ALA A 126 -20.00 4.18 -24.46
N TYR A 127 -19.41 5.03 -25.31
CA TYR A 127 -18.10 5.64 -25.09
C TYR A 127 -18.20 6.93 -24.26
N ASP A 128 -19.28 7.69 -24.47
CA ASP A 128 -19.51 9.03 -23.91
C ASP A 128 -20.40 9.03 -22.65
N SER A 129 -20.91 7.86 -22.26
CA SER A 129 -21.92 7.71 -21.21
C SER A 129 -21.86 6.32 -20.57
N LYS A 130 -22.58 6.14 -19.46
CA LYS A 130 -22.67 4.86 -18.70
C LYS A 130 -23.82 3.98 -19.17
N GLU A 131 -24.18 4.09 -20.45
CA GLU A 131 -25.27 3.33 -21.06
C GLU A 131 -24.76 2.02 -21.69
N THR A 132 -25.32 0.89 -21.24
CA THR A 132 -25.18 -0.42 -21.87
C THR A 132 -26.46 -0.71 -22.66
N ILE A 133 -26.33 -0.87 -23.97
CA ILE A 133 -27.42 -1.19 -24.89
C ILE A 133 -27.40 -2.71 -25.14
N VAL A 134 -28.54 -3.36 -24.94
CA VAL A 134 -28.77 -4.77 -25.27
C VAL A 134 -29.80 -4.84 -26.39
N PHE A 135 -29.32 -5.28 -27.56
CA PHE A 135 -30.13 -5.61 -28.72
C PHE A 135 -30.71 -7.02 -28.53
N PHE A 136 -32.02 -7.14 -28.68
CA PHE A 136 -32.72 -8.42 -28.65
C PHE A 136 -33.68 -8.50 -29.83
N ASP A 137 -33.98 -9.73 -30.28
CA ASP A 137 -34.94 -9.99 -31.34
C ASP A 137 -36.26 -10.55 -30.77
N ASP A 138 -37.30 -10.64 -31.62
CA ASP A 138 -38.59 -11.22 -31.20
C ASP A 138 -38.47 -12.70 -30.80
N THR A 139 -37.43 -13.45 -31.23
CA THR A 139 -37.26 -14.85 -30.75
C THR A 139 -36.74 -14.91 -29.32
N ALA A 140 -35.78 -14.04 -28.92
CA ALA A 140 -35.33 -13.91 -27.53
C ALA A 140 -36.44 -13.47 -26.56
N VAL A 141 -37.44 -12.70 -27.04
CA VAL A 141 -38.67 -12.39 -26.28
C VAL A 141 -39.49 -13.66 -26.02
N VAL A 142 -39.64 -14.53 -27.02
CA VAL A 142 -40.46 -15.75 -26.94
C VAL A 142 -39.80 -16.87 -26.14
N SER A 143 -38.47 -17.00 -26.17
CA SER A 143 -37.70 -17.93 -25.34
C SER A 143 -37.49 -17.43 -23.90
N ASN A 144 -37.68 -16.13 -23.65
CA ASN A 144 -37.34 -15.44 -22.41
C ASN A 144 -35.82 -15.48 -22.09
N ASP A 145 -34.97 -15.34 -23.11
CA ASP A 145 -33.51 -15.29 -22.96
C ASP A 145 -32.99 -13.88 -22.58
N ILE A 146 -33.81 -12.84 -22.75
CA ILE A 146 -33.43 -11.43 -22.48
C ILE A 146 -32.84 -11.25 -21.07
N PRO A 147 -33.41 -11.79 -19.96
CA PRO A 147 -32.82 -11.61 -18.63
C PRO A 147 -31.45 -12.25 -18.47
N PHE A 148 -31.20 -13.37 -19.16
CA PHE A 148 -29.91 -14.06 -19.17
C PHE A 148 -28.87 -13.25 -19.95
N PHE A 149 -29.18 -12.87 -21.18
CA PHE A 149 -28.25 -12.12 -22.03
C PHE A 149 -27.92 -10.74 -21.44
N ALA A 150 -28.90 -10.06 -20.83
CA ALA A 150 -28.69 -8.80 -20.12
C ALA A 150 -27.81 -8.97 -18.87
N ALA A 151 -28.06 -9.97 -18.03
CA ALA A 151 -27.24 -10.24 -16.84
C ALA A 151 -25.79 -10.62 -17.20
N GLN A 152 -25.61 -11.41 -18.28
CA GLN A 152 -24.29 -11.74 -18.81
C GLN A 152 -23.56 -10.49 -19.33
N THR A 153 -24.23 -9.66 -20.13
CA THR A 153 -23.65 -8.41 -20.67
C THR A 153 -23.23 -7.45 -19.56
N LEU A 154 -24.03 -7.34 -18.49
CA LEU A 154 -23.65 -6.52 -17.33
C LEU A 154 -22.43 -7.08 -16.60
N ILE A 155 -22.38 -8.38 -16.29
CA ILE A 155 -21.31 -8.94 -15.44
C ILE A 155 -20.01 -9.19 -16.21
N GLU A 156 -20.08 -9.72 -17.43
CA GLU A 156 -18.90 -10.17 -18.17
C GLU A 156 -18.28 -9.06 -19.04
N HIS A 157 -19.06 -8.04 -19.42
CA HIS A 157 -18.60 -6.95 -20.28
C HIS A 157 -18.66 -5.58 -19.60
N THR A 158 -19.79 -5.19 -19.00
CA THR A 158 -19.92 -3.85 -18.37
C THR A 158 -19.10 -3.74 -17.08
N PHE A 159 -19.19 -4.75 -16.20
CA PHE A 159 -18.46 -4.84 -14.93
C PHE A 159 -17.40 -5.96 -14.95
N GLY A 160 -16.86 -6.25 -16.14
CA GLY A 160 -15.86 -7.32 -16.34
C GLY A 160 -14.57 -7.11 -15.53
N THR A 161 -14.22 -5.85 -15.25
CA THR A 161 -13.11 -5.46 -14.38
C THR A 161 -13.37 -5.92 -12.93
N GLU A 162 -14.52 -5.61 -12.34
CA GLU A 162 -14.93 -6.10 -11.03
C GLU A 162 -15.07 -7.62 -11.00
N TRP A 163 -15.65 -8.22 -12.04
CA TRP A 163 -15.78 -9.68 -12.15
C TRP A 163 -14.42 -10.39 -12.13
N THR A 164 -13.38 -9.77 -12.69
CA THR A 164 -12.01 -10.29 -12.73
C THR A 164 -11.21 -9.97 -11.45
N HIS A 165 -11.38 -8.78 -10.86
CA HIS A 165 -10.61 -8.37 -9.66
C HIS A 165 -11.25 -8.74 -8.31
N LEU A 166 -12.56 -9.02 -8.27
CA LEU A 166 -13.29 -9.36 -7.04
C LEU A 166 -13.67 -10.85 -6.94
N SER A 167 -13.47 -11.64 -8.00
CA SER A 167 -13.52 -13.10 -7.91
C SER A 167 -12.16 -13.68 -7.51
N LEU A 168 -12.16 -14.79 -6.77
CA LEU A 168 -10.94 -15.52 -6.44
C LEU A 168 -10.62 -16.48 -7.57
N ASP A 169 -9.43 -16.34 -8.17
CA ASP A 169 -8.96 -17.31 -9.16
C ASP A 169 -8.59 -18.64 -8.47
N SER A 170 -8.89 -19.75 -9.14
CA SER A 170 -8.64 -21.09 -8.60
C SER A 170 -7.15 -21.42 -8.46
N SER A 171 -6.27 -20.65 -9.13
CA SER A 171 -4.81 -20.73 -9.01
C SER A 171 -4.29 -20.33 -7.63
N ASP A 172 -4.96 -19.39 -6.96
CA ASP A 172 -4.34 -18.59 -5.91
C ASP A 172 -4.34 -19.30 -4.54
N GLN A 173 -4.93 -20.50 -4.46
CA GLN A 173 -4.97 -21.31 -3.23
C GLN A 173 -3.59 -21.79 -2.76
N ASN A 174 -2.60 -21.85 -3.65
CA ASN A 174 -1.24 -22.24 -3.30
C ASN A 174 -0.43 -21.09 -2.66
N ASP A 175 -0.74 -19.83 -2.96
CA ASP A 175 0.08 -18.69 -2.54
C ASP A 175 -0.49 -17.98 -1.31
N GLN A 176 -0.47 -18.70 -0.19
CA GLN A 176 -1.08 -18.29 1.08
C GLN A 176 -0.50 -16.99 1.70
N GLY A 177 0.55 -16.43 1.10
CA GLY A 177 1.20 -15.19 1.54
C GLY A 177 0.56 -13.90 1.02
N ASN A 178 -0.19 -13.91 -0.09
CA ASN A 178 -0.57 -12.68 -0.80
C ASN A 178 -2.05 -12.63 -1.25
N ARG A 179 -2.98 -12.67 -0.29
CA ARG A 179 -4.43 -12.49 -0.53
C ARG A 179 -4.81 -11.01 -0.74
N GLY A 180 -4.30 -10.36 -1.78
CA GLY A 180 -4.73 -9.02 -2.19
C GLY A 180 -5.66 -9.05 -3.42
N LEU A 181 -6.31 -7.93 -3.75
CA LEU A 181 -7.25 -7.82 -4.88
C LEU A 181 -6.62 -7.92 -6.30
N GLY A 182 -6.22 -9.14 -6.65
CA GLY A 182 -6.00 -9.60 -8.02
C GLY A 182 -4.69 -9.17 -8.69
N LYS A 183 -4.43 -9.82 -9.84
CA LYS A 183 -3.23 -9.64 -10.68
C LYS A 183 -3.09 -8.18 -11.13
N SER A 184 -2.12 -7.47 -10.60
CA SER A 184 -1.65 -6.19 -11.15
C SER A 184 -0.88 -6.45 -12.44
N SER A 185 -1.15 -5.71 -13.51
CA SER A 185 -0.28 -5.68 -14.69
C SER A 185 1.15 -5.32 -14.25
N GLU A 186 2.15 -6.09 -14.67
CA GLU A 186 3.56 -5.84 -14.34
C GLU A 186 4.03 -4.45 -14.81
N MET A 187 3.34 -3.90 -15.82
CA MET A 187 3.57 -2.57 -16.37
C MET A 187 3.16 -1.44 -15.41
N ALA A 188 2.15 -1.67 -14.57
CA ALA A 188 1.48 -0.62 -13.82
C ALA A 188 2.26 -0.19 -12.57
N ILE A 189 2.31 1.12 -12.31
CA ILE A 189 2.76 1.62 -11.01
C ILE A 189 1.71 1.32 -9.94
N SER A 190 2.15 1.20 -8.68
CA SER A 190 1.23 1.25 -7.54
C SER A 190 0.35 2.51 -7.61
N TYR A 191 -0.92 2.43 -7.22
CA TYR A 191 -1.77 3.61 -7.20
C TYR A 191 -1.27 4.65 -6.18
N ALA A 192 -1.35 5.94 -6.54
CA ALA A 192 -1.20 7.06 -5.63
C ALA A 192 -2.06 8.24 -6.10
N PRO A 193 -2.66 9.04 -5.19
CA PRO A 193 -3.50 10.20 -5.55
C PRO A 193 -2.70 11.39 -6.10
N LYS A 194 -1.37 11.32 -6.09
CA LYS A 194 -0.43 12.33 -6.61
C LYS A 194 0.64 11.59 -7.40
N VAL A 195 0.74 11.85 -8.70
CA VAL A 195 1.73 11.22 -9.60
C VAL A 195 2.45 12.32 -10.35
N HIS A 196 3.77 12.24 -10.41
CA HIS A 196 4.57 13.13 -11.24
C HIS A 196 4.69 12.59 -12.67
N LEU A 197 4.58 13.45 -13.68
CA LEU A 197 4.77 13.12 -15.10
C LEU A 197 5.96 13.90 -15.67
N SER A 198 7.05 13.19 -15.96
CA SER A 198 8.26 13.79 -16.53
C SER A 198 8.29 13.59 -18.04
N LEU A 199 8.17 14.67 -18.81
CA LEU A 199 8.28 14.61 -20.28
C LEU A 199 9.68 15.07 -20.69
N SER A 200 10.52 14.14 -21.13
CA SER A 200 11.94 14.39 -21.37
C SER A 200 12.33 14.17 -22.82
N LEU A 201 12.96 15.18 -23.44
CA LEU A 201 13.56 15.07 -24.77
C LEU A 201 15.04 14.73 -24.63
N LEU A 202 15.46 13.56 -25.10
CA LEU A 202 16.85 13.09 -25.04
C LEU A 202 17.52 13.25 -26.41
N THR A 203 18.70 13.87 -26.44
CA THR A 203 19.53 13.98 -27.65
C THR A 203 20.91 13.40 -27.39
N GLY A 204 21.34 12.44 -28.22
CA GLY A 204 22.69 11.85 -28.13
C GLY A 204 23.84 12.84 -28.33
N ASP A 205 23.57 13.99 -28.93
CA ASP A 205 24.53 15.07 -29.08
C ASP A 205 24.17 16.32 -28.28
N GLY A 206 25.11 17.27 -28.28
CA GLY A 206 24.96 18.60 -27.68
C GLY A 206 24.45 19.67 -28.64
N ARG A 207 23.70 19.32 -29.69
CA ARG A 207 23.18 20.32 -30.63
C ARG A 207 22.00 21.06 -30.00
N PRO A 208 21.85 22.38 -30.26
CA PRO A 208 20.72 23.14 -29.72
C PRO A 208 19.43 22.70 -30.41
N VAL A 209 18.52 22.11 -29.63
CA VAL A 209 17.20 21.64 -30.08
C VAL A 209 16.12 22.40 -29.32
N ALA A 210 15.04 22.75 -30.02
CA ALA A 210 13.86 23.36 -29.42
C ALA A 210 12.60 22.57 -29.78
N TRP A 211 11.61 22.55 -28.89
CA TRP A 211 10.32 21.89 -29.14
C TRP A 211 9.14 22.78 -28.77
N ASN A 212 8.05 22.70 -29.54
CA ASN A 212 6.80 23.41 -29.23
C ASN A 212 5.85 22.50 -28.42
N ILE A 213 6.34 22.02 -27.27
CA ILE A 213 5.64 21.03 -26.45
C ILE A 213 4.38 21.61 -25.79
N GLU A 214 4.42 22.87 -25.32
CA GLU A 214 3.34 23.50 -24.55
C GLU A 214 1.98 23.54 -25.29
N SER A 215 1.96 23.96 -26.56
CA SER A 215 0.69 23.98 -27.33
C SER A 215 0.17 22.56 -27.62
N THR A 216 1.08 21.60 -27.80
CA THR A 216 0.73 20.18 -27.98
C THR A 216 0.11 19.59 -26.72
N LEU A 217 0.69 19.86 -25.54
CA LEU A 217 0.15 19.41 -24.25
C LEU A 217 -1.17 20.08 -23.90
N ASN A 218 -1.34 21.36 -24.21
CA ASN A 218 -2.60 22.07 -24.00
C ASN A 218 -3.73 21.51 -24.88
N GLN A 219 -3.45 21.06 -26.10
CA GLN A 219 -4.47 20.48 -26.98
C GLN A 219 -4.80 19.01 -26.68
N TYR A 220 -3.79 18.15 -26.46
CA TYR A 220 -3.99 16.69 -26.38
C TYR A 220 -3.92 16.12 -24.97
N PHE A 221 -3.03 16.64 -24.12
CA PHE A 221 -2.71 16.01 -22.83
C PHE A 221 -3.45 16.65 -21.65
N THR A 222 -3.80 17.93 -21.75
CA THR A 222 -4.55 18.65 -20.70
C THR A 222 -6.00 18.20 -20.57
N PRO A 223 -6.77 17.92 -21.66
CA PRO A 223 -8.09 17.30 -21.54
C PRO A 223 -8.04 15.93 -20.83
N LEU A 224 -7.04 15.10 -21.15
CA LEU A 224 -6.83 13.81 -20.49
C LEU A 224 -6.56 13.95 -18.98
N ARG A 225 -5.70 14.91 -18.59
CA ARG A 225 -5.44 15.20 -17.17
C ARG A 225 -6.66 15.76 -16.43
N GLN A 226 -7.54 16.48 -17.12
CA GLN A 226 -8.81 16.95 -16.55
C GLN A 226 -9.78 15.77 -16.34
N PHE A 227 -9.92 14.89 -17.34
CA PHE A 227 -10.74 13.68 -17.27
C PHE A 227 -10.28 12.73 -16.15
N LEU A 228 -8.97 12.53 -15.97
CA LEU A 228 -8.40 11.70 -14.91
C LEU A 228 -8.27 12.41 -13.55
N SER A 229 -8.60 13.70 -13.45
CA SER A 229 -8.42 14.49 -12.21
C SER A 229 -9.22 14.01 -10.97
N PRO A 230 -10.39 13.34 -11.08
CA PRO A 230 -11.05 12.71 -9.93
C PRO A 230 -10.26 11.54 -9.33
N LEU A 231 -9.38 10.90 -10.11
CA LEU A 231 -8.57 9.76 -9.68
C LEU A 231 -7.21 10.17 -9.13
N ILE A 232 -6.50 11.05 -9.86
CA ILE A 232 -5.08 11.36 -9.65
C ILE A 232 -4.81 12.83 -9.98
N ASN A 233 -4.09 13.51 -9.08
CA ASN A 233 -3.54 14.83 -9.35
C ASN A 233 -2.14 14.71 -9.99
N PHE A 234 -1.99 15.24 -11.21
CA PHE A 234 -0.75 15.15 -12.00
C PHE A 234 0.05 16.45 -11.96
N THR A 235 1.24 16.40 -11.36
CA THR A 235 2.30 17.39 -11.64
C THR A 235 3.01 17.01 -12.94
N VAL A 236 3.44 18.00 -13.73
CA VAL A 236 4.00 17.78 -15.08
C VAL A 236 5.20 18.69 -15.29
N ASP A 237 6.38 18.11 -15.40
CA ASP A 237 7.61 18.82 -15.77
C ASP A 237 8.05 18.43 -17.20
N THR A 238 8.66 19.37 -17.91
CA THR A 238 9.20 19.16 -19.27
C THR A 238 10.69 19.45 -19.28
N SER A 239 11.52 18.49 -19.70
CA SER A 239 12.98 18.62 -19.75
C SER A 239 13.54 18.40 -21.16
N ILE A 240 14.73 18.95 -21.42
CA ILE A 240 15.57 18.58 -22.57
C ILE A 240 16.93 18.19 -21.99
N LEU A 241 17.40 16.98 -22.30
CA LEU A 241 18.66 16.42 -21.84
C LEU A 241 19.55 16.16 -23.06
N HIS A 242 20.73 16.76 -23.05
CA HIS A 242 21.72 16.67 -24.13
C HIS A 242 22.85 15.70 -23.74
N PHE A 243 23.52 15.14 -24.75
CA PHE A 243 24.57 14.12 -24.60
C PHE A 243 24.10 12.81 -23.94
N ASN A 244 22.84 12.42 -24.16
CA ASN A 244 22.34 11.10 -23.76
C ASN A 244 21.39 10.55 -24.85
N ASP A 245 21.79 9.45 -25.49
CA ASP A 245 20.95 8.61 -26.36
C ASP A 245 20.76 7.20 -25.78
N LEU A 246 20.85 7.05 -24.45
CA LEU A 246 20.67 5.77 -23.75
C LEU A 246 21.55 4.63 -24.28
N ASN A 247 22.75 4.95 -24.78
CA ASN A 247 23.69 4.00 -25.40
C ASN A 247 23.16 3.34 -26.69
N LEU A 248 22.15 3.90 -27.38
CA LEU A 248 21.58 3.35 -28.62
C LEU A 248 22.62 3.09 -29.73
N GLY A 249 23.80 3.73 -29.68
CA GLY A 249 24.95 3.41 -30.52
C GLY A 249 25.41 1.94 -30.47
N SER A 250 25.11 1.19 -29.39
CA SER A 250 25.39 -0.25 -29.33
C SER A 250 24.48 -1.12 -30.22
N LEU A 251 23.38 -0.57 -30.74
CA LEU A 251 22.42 -1.30 -31.57
C LEU A 251 22.72 -1.23 -33.07
N HIS A 252 23.75 -0.48 -33.50
CA HIS A 252 24.07 -0.25 -34.91
C HIS A 252 24.35 -1.55 -35.71
N ASP A 253 25.00 -2.53 -35.07
CA ASP A 253 25.35 -3.82 -35.69
C ASP A 253 24.17 -4.84 -35.71
N ILE A 254 23.03 -4.51 -35.08
CA ILE A 254 21.87 -5.41 -34.98
C ILE A 254 20.86 -5.06 -36.08
N GLN A 255 20.63 -5.99 -37.00
CA GLN A 255 19.47 -5.90 -37.89
C GLN A 255 18.19 -6.18 -37.11
N ASP A 256 17.25 -5.22 -37.17
CA ASP A 256 15.91 -5.27 -36.57
C ASP A 256 15.90 -5.62 -35.05
N PRO A 257 16.49 -4.76 -34.20
CA PRO A 257 16.51 -4.93 -32.75
C PRO A 257 15.11 -5.16 -32.16
N SER A 258 15.01 -6.17 -31.30
CA SER A 258 13.80 -6.47 -30.54
C SER A 258 13.71 -5.62 -29.26
N TRP A 259 12.56 -5.69 -28.59
CA TRP A 259 12.41 -5.11 -27.25
C TRP A 259 13.42 -5.66 -26.23
N GLN A 260 13.86 -6.92 -26.37
CA GLN A 260 14.82 -7.54 -25.45
C GLN A 260 16.22 -6.95 -25.63
N ASP A 261 16.64 -6.72 -26.87
CA ASP A 261 17.94 -6.10 -27.19
C ASP A 261 17.98 -4.62 -26.74
N LEU A 262 16.87 -3.92 -26.91
CA LEU A 262 16.68 -2.55 -26.43
C LEU A 262 16.67 -2.46 -24.89
N ALA A 263 15.99 -3.38 -24.21
CA ALA A 263 15.98 -3.46 -22.74
C ALA A 263 17.34 -3.88 -22.14
N HIS A 264 18.23 -4.51 -22.91
CA HIS A 264 19.58 -4.89 -22.49
C HIS A 264 20.65 -3.82 -22.78
N SER A 265 20.39 -2.86 -23.66
CA SER A 265 21.32 -1.78 -24.04
C SER A 265 21.05 -0.47 -23.32
N ILE A 266 19.79 -0.17 -23.01
CA ILE A 266 19.36 1.11 -22.43
C ILE A 266 19.66 1.21 -20.93
N ASP A 267 20.33 2.29 -20.54
CA ASP A 267 20.56 2.65 -19.12
C ASP A 267 19.61 3.77 -18.67
N LEU A 268 18.59 3.40 -17.86
CA LEU A 268 17.63 4.34 -17.27
C LEU A 268 18.08 4.89 -15.90
N SER A 269 19.26 4.49 -15.39
CA SER A 269 19.74 4.89 -14.07
C SER A 269 20.13 6.37 -14.02
N GLU A 270 20.64 6.94 -15.12
CA GLU A 270 20.89 8.39 -15.21
C GLU A 270 19.58 9.19 -15.13
N LEU A 271 18.58 8.86 -15.96
CA LEU A 271 17.29 9.58 -16.00
C LEU A 271 16.55 9.55 -14.65
N SER A 272 16.61 8.41 -13.95
CA SER A 272 15.95 8.22 -12.65
C SER A 272 16.74 8.77 -11.46
N SER A 273 18.06 8.94 -11.56
CA SER A 273 18.88 9.55 -10.50
C SER A 273 18.99 11.08 -10.61
N LEU A 274 18.87 11.64 -11.82
CA LEU A 274 18.89 13.09 -12.05
C LEU A 274 17.69 13.82 -11.42
N ASN A 275 16.55 13.15 -11.27
CA ASN A 275 15.28 13.79 -10.91
C ASN A 275 14.71 13.24 -9.58
N HIS A 276 14.85 14.01 -8.50
CA HIS A 276 14.29 13.66 -7.19
C HIS A 276 12.94 14.37 -6.94
N TYR A 277 11.86 13.77 -7.43
CA TYR A 277 10.49 14.26 -7.26
C TYR A 277 10.03 14.18 -5.79
N ARG A 278 8.99 14.95 -5.45
CA ARG A 278 8.41 14.98 -4.09
C ARG A 278 7.29 13.96 -3.90
N GLU A 279 6.66 13.61 -5.01
CA GLU A 279 5.63 12.59 -5.17
C GLU A 279 6.24 11.19 -4.99
N LYS A 280 5.45 10.27 -4.40
CA LYS A 280 5.87 8.88 -4.14
C LYS A 280 6.16 8.10 -5.43
N ASN A 281 5.43 8.44 -6.50
CA ASN A 281 5.46 7.76 -7.79
C ASN A 281 5.63 8.79 -8.92
N ALA A 282 6.47 8.47 -9.90
CA ALA A 282 6.67 9.26 -11.11
C ALA A 282 6.63 8.36 -12.36
N ILE A 283 6.06 8.86 -13.45
CA ILE A 283 6.04 8.21 -14.76
C ILE A 283 6.86 9.07 -15.71
N ASN A 284 7.83 8.46 -16.38
CA ASN A 284 8.74 9.12 -17.32
C ASN A 284 8.28 8.84 -18.75
N LEU A 285 8.16 9.89 -19.55
CA LEU A 285 7.70 9.86 -20.94
C LEU A 285 8.82 10.48 -21.79
N ALA A 286 9.72 9.64 -22.28
CA ALA A 286 10.95 10.08 -22.92
C ALA A 286 10.90 9.93 -24.45
N ILE A 287 11.26 10.98 -25.18
CA ILE A 287 11.46 10.95 -26.64
C ILE A 287 12.95 10.97 -26.91
N VAL A 288 13.47 9.97 -27.61
CA VAL A 288 14.91 9.76 -27.82
C VAL A 288 15.26 9.90 -29.28
N PHE A 289 16.25 10.77 -29.55
CA PHE A 289 16.88 10.90 -30.86
C PHE A 289 18.30 10.36 -30.76
N PRO A 290 18.66 9.32 -31.54
CA PRO A 290 19.98 8.71 -31.49
C PRO A 290 21.06 9.71 -31.88
N SER A 291 22.29 9.50 -31.39
CA SER A 291 23.44 10.28 -31.86
C SER A 291 23.66 10.07 -33.38
N PRO A 292 24.19 11.07 -34.10
CA PRO A 292 24.57 10.92 -35.51
C PRO A 292 25.62 9.82 -35.77
N GLU A 293 26.32 9.37 -34.71
CA GLU A 293 27.30 8.29 -34.76
C GLU A 293 26.64 6.90 -34.70
N ALA A 294 25.44 6.78 -34.11
CA ALA A 294 24.63 5.56 -34.09
C ALA A 294 23.94 5.24 -35.43
N GLY A 295 23.93 6.17 -36.39
CA GLY A 295 23.35 5.97 -37.72
C GLY A 295 21.82 5.93 -37.76
N GLN A 296 21.26 5.15 -38.69
CA GLN A 296 19.82 4.94 -38.84
C GLN A 296 19.43 3.59 -38.23
N LEU A 297 18.52 3.59 -37.26
CA LEU A 297 18.07 2.37 -36.58
C LEU A 297 17.02 1.61 -37.41
N GLY A 298 17.23 0.30 -37.60
CA GLY A 298 16.20 -0.62 -38.06
C GLY A 298 15.19 -0.93 -36.96
N PHE A 299 13.95 -1.27 -37.32
CA PHE A 299 12.88 -1.59 -36.36
C PHE A 299 11.93 -2.64 -36.94
N VAL A 300 11.78 -3.77 -36.24
CA VAL A 300 10.95 -4.95 -36.64
C VAL A 300 9.54 -4.58 -37.11
N ASN A 301 8.91 -3.59 -36.48
CA ASN A 301 7.53 -3.16 -36.74
C ASN A 301 7.45 -1.72 -37.27
N ALA A 302 8.45 -1.29 -38.04
CA ALA A 302 8.42 -0.03 -38.77
C ALA A 302 7.28 -0.02 -39.81
N THR A 303 6.16 0.64 -39.47
CA THR A 303 5.27 1.17 -40.51
C THR A 303 6.01 2.28 -41.27
N GLU A 304 5.88 2.31 -42.60
CA GLU A 304 6.59 3.28 -43.45
C GLU A 304 6.21 4.73 -43.10
N ASP A 305 4.96 4.97 -42.69
CA ASP A 305 4.42 6.28 -42.29
C ASP A 305 5.02 6.86 -40.98
N ARG A 306 5.69 6.06 -40.14
CA ARG A 306 6.19 6.52 -38.82
C ARG A 306 7.71 6.50 -38.72
N PRO A 307 8.37 7.62 -38.38
CA PRO A 307 9.82 7.64 -38.18
C PRO A 307 10.25 7.11 -36.81
N TRP A 308 9.33 6.86 -35.87
CA TRP A 308 9.60 6.44 -34.49
C TRP A 308 8.81 5.19 -34.09
N GLN A 309 9.30 4.48 -33.06
CA GLN A 309 8.62 3.37 -32.39
C GLN A 309 8.49 3.66 -30.88
N SER A 310 7.34 3.34 -30.30
CA SER A 310 7.12 3.41 -28.84
C SER A 310 7.41 2.07 -28.18
N PHE A 311 7.99 2.13 -26.98
CA PHE A 311 8.30 1.01 -26.09
C PHE A 311 7.87 1.37 -24.67
N MET A 312 7.25 0.43 -23.95
CA MET A 312 6.80 0.65 -22.57
C MET A 312 7.75 -0.05 -21.60
N VAL A 313 8.29 0.69 -20.63
CA VAL A 313 9.14 0.18 -19.55
C VAL A 313 8.28 -0.09 -18.31
N PRO A 314 8.25 -1.32 -17.76
CA PRO A 314 7.46 -1.63 -16.58
C PRO A 314 7.75 -0.69 -15.41
N GLN A 315 6.70 -0.14 -14.78
CA GLN A 315 6.76 0.73 -13.59
C GLN A 315 7.56 2.04 -13.73
N TRP A 316 8.15 2.33 -14.90
CA TRP A 316 8.97 3.52 -15.16
C TRP A 316 8.30 4.50 -16.13
N GLY A 317 7.58 3.99 -17.14
CA GLY A 317 6.89 4.79 -18.15
C GLY A 317 7.26 4.41 -19.59
N ALA A 318 7.20 5.35 -20.53
CA ALA A 318 7.32 5.08 -21.96
C ALA A 318 8.52 5.76 -22.63
N LEU A 319 8.98 5.12 -23.70
CA LEU A 319 10.14 5.51 -24.49
C LEU A 319 9.79 5.49 -25.98
N VAL A 320 9.81 6.66 -26.62
CA VAL A 320 9.63 6.79 -28.08
C VAL A 320 10.98 7.05 -28.72
N VAL A 321 11.50 6.06 -29.46
CA VAL A 321 12.81 6.12 -30.10
C VAL A 321 12.64 6.42 -31.59
N ASN A 322 13.34 7.43 -32.09
CA ASN A 322 13.35 7.80 -33.51
C ASN A 322 14.37 6.96 -34.30
N LYS A 323 14.07 6.65 -35.58
CA LYS A 323 14.99 5.96 -36.51
C LYS A 323 16.26 6.79 -36.79
N GLU A 324 16.17 8.12 -36.75
CA GLU A 324 17.19 9.04 -37.23
C GLU A 324 17.54 10.13 -36.21
N ALA A 325 18.80 10.57 -36.24
CA ALA A 325 19.31 11.70 -35.47
C ALA A 325 18.69 13.03 -35.91
N LEU A 326 18.72 14.03 -35.03
CA LEU A 326 18.13 15.35 -35.31
C LEU A 326 18.99 16.20 -36.29
N PRO A 327 18.38 16.88 -37.27
CA PRO A 327 19.05 17.90 -38.06
C PRO A 327 19.54 19.10 -37.23
N ASP A 328 20.55 19.81 -37.75
CA ASP A 328 21.15 20.99 -37.10
C ASP A 328 20.13 22.09 -36.80
N ASN A 329 20.13 22.58 -35.55
CA ASN A 329 19.23 23.64 -35.07
C ASN A 329 17.73 23.31 -35.29
N SER A 330 17.38 22.03 -35.26
CA SER A 330 16.02 21.56 -35.48
C SER A 330 15.04 22.08 -34.42
N ARG A 331 13.82 22.38 -34.87
CA ARG A 331 12.69 22.73 -34.02
C ARG A 331 11.56 21.74 -34.22
N LEU A 332 11.26 20.92 -33.21
CA LEU A 332 10.13 19.99 -33.25
C LEU A 332 8.81 20.77 -33.28
N THR A 333 8.05 20.56 -34.36
CA THR A 333 6.72 21.17 -34.54
C THR A 333 5.65 20.38 -33.80
N GLN A 334 4.50 21.01 -33.60
CA GLN A 334 3.32 20.37 -33.00
C GLN A 334 2.84 19.16 -33.81
N ASP A 335 3.01 19.17 -35.13
CA ASP A 335 2.57 18.08 -36.03
C ASP A 335 3.37 16.79 -35.81
N TYR A 336 4.66 16.90 -35.47
CA TYR A 336 5.49 15.75 -35.08
C TYR A 336 5.16 15.26 -33.66
N LEU A 337 4.94 16.19 -32.73
CA LEU A 337 4.70 15.87 -31.32
C LEU A 337 3.30 15.30 -31.07
N ALA A 338 2.27 15.75 -31.78
CA ALA A 338 0.88 15.31 -31.59
C ALA A 338 0.69 13.77 -31.62
N PRO A 339 1.17 13.02 -32.64
CA PRO A 339 1.03 11.55 -32.65
C PRO A 339 1.91 10.84 -31.60
N VAL A 340 2.99 11.48 -31.13
CA VAL A 340 3.83 10.95 -30.04
C VAL A 340 3.12 11.10 -28.70
N ILE A 341 2.60 12.28 -28.39
CA ILE A 341 1.80 12.56 -27.19
C ILE A 341 0.51 11.72 -27.17
N TYR A 342 -0.07 11.40 -28.33
CA TYR A 342 -1.18 10.45 -28.42
C TYR A 342 -0.77 9.02 -28.04
N SER A 343 0.43 8.56 -28.41
CA SER A 343 0.95 7.25 -27.96
C SER A 343 1.07 7.22 -26.44
N PHE A 344 1.77 8.20 -25.86
CA PHE A 344 1.92 8.35 -24.41
C PHE A 344 0.57 8.46 -23.68
N ALA A 345 -0.44 9.10 -24.27
CA ALA A 345 -1.79 9.19 -23.72
C ALA A 345 -2.46 7.81 -23.60
N CYS A 346 -2.37 6.96 -24.62
CA CYS A 346 -2.90 5.59 -24.59
C CYS A 346 -2.09 4.67 -23.64
N GLU A 347 -0.78 4.87 -23.57
CA GLU A 347 0.13 4.10 -22.72
C GLU A 347 -0.03 4.46 -21.23
N LEU A 348 -0.38 5.73 -20.91
CA LEU A 348 -0.68 6.18 -19.55
C LEU A 348 -1.76 5.34 -18.86
N PHE A 349 -2.82 4.92 -19.57
CA PHE A 349 -3.85 4.05 -19.00
C PHE A 349 -3.30 2.68 -18.55
N GLN A 350 -2.29 2.14 -19.22
CA GLN A 350 -1.64 0.88 -18.83
C GLN A 350 -0.70 1.10 -17.63
N PHE A 351 0.08 2.18 -17.60
CA PHE A 351 0.92 2.52 -16.44
C PHE A 351 0.12 2.83 -15.17
N LEU A 352 -1.09 3.38 -15.31
CA LEU A 352 -2.00 3.62 -14.18
C LEU A 352 -2.81 2.39 -13.76
N GLY A 353 -2.70 1.26 -14.48
CA GLY A 353 -3.48 0.05 -14.20
C GLY A 353 -4.99 0.18 -14.51
N LEU A 354 -5.36 1.10 -15.41
CA LEU A 354 -6.73 1.28 -15.89
C LEU A 354 -7.11 0.28 -17.00
N SER A 355 -6.13 -0.25 -17.73
CA SER A 355 -6.33 -1.29 -18.75
C SER A 355 -5.16 -2.28 -18.79
N ASN A 356 -5.45 -3.55 -19.03
CA ASN A 356 -4.46 -4.64 -19.07
C ASN A 356 -3.95 -4.96 -20.50
N GLU A 357 -4.64 -4.52 -21.54
CA GLU A 357 -4.24 -4.70 -22.94
C GLU A 357 -3.98 -3.34 -23.62
N LYS A 358 -3.79 -3.35 -24.95
CA LYS A 358 -3.56 -2.14 -25.75
C LYS A 358 -4.82 -1.26 -25.86
N ALA A 359 -5.13 -0.58 -24.76
CA ALA A 359 -6.05 0.55 -24.71
C ALA A 359 -7.40 0.27 -25.40
N ASP A 360 -8.12 -0.74 -24.91
CA ASP A 360 -9.57 -0.83 -25.16
C ASP A 360 -10.28 0.28 -24.38
N LEU A 361 -10.13 1.50 -24.91
CA LEU A 361 -10.75 2.73 -24.43
C LEU A 361 -12.16 2.88 -24.97
N SER A 362 -12.85 1.79 -25.32
CA SER A 362 -14.24 1.81 -25.79
C SER A 362 -15.23 2.37 -24.77
N THR A 363 -14.93 2.25 -23.47
CA THR A 363 -15.88 2.50 -22.36
C THR A 363 -15.28 3.31 -21.19
N PRO A 364 -14.61 4.45 -21.46
CA PRO A 364 -13.68 5.07 -20.53
C PRO A 364 -14.31 5.52 -19.19
N TYR A 365 -15.57 5.97 -19.20
CA TYR A 365 -16.31 6.33 -17.98
C TYR A 365 -16.55 5.14 -17.06
N ILE A 366 -16.90 3.98 -17.62
CA ILE A 366 -17.16 2.76 -16.85
C ILE A 366 -15.85 2.23 -16.28
N THR A 367 -14.79 2.18 -17.11
CA THR A 367 -13.43 1.80 -16.66
C THR A 367 -12.94 2.65 -15.49
N ILE A 368 -13.16 3.97 -15.54
CA ILE A 368 -12.78 4.90 -14.45
C ILE A 368 -13.53 4.59 -13.16
N ASP A 369 -14.84 4.39 -13.20
CA ASP A 369 -15.62 4.12 -11.99
C ASP A 369 -15.35 2.70 -11.43
N SER A 370 -15.12 1.70 -12.29
CA SER A 370 -14.62 0.39 -11.88
C SER A 370 -13.26 0.50 -11.18
N PHE A 371 -12.37 1.34 -11.69
CA PHE A 371 -11.09 1.64 -11.04
C PHE A 371 -11.26 2.37 -9.71
N LYS A 372 -12.20 3.32 -9.56
CA LYS A 372 -12.52 3.93 -8.25
C LYS A 372 -12.92 2.86 -7.24
N ARG A 373 -13.82 1.94 -7.61
CA ARG A 373 -14.30 0.86 -6.72
C ARG A 373 -13.18 -0.11 -6.34
N VAL A 374 -12.46 -0.67 -7.31
CA VAL A 374 -11.35 -1.62 -7.05
C VAL A 374 -10.20 -0.96 -6.27
N THR A 375 -9.85 0.30 -6.57
CA THR A 375 -8.80 1.05 -5.86
C THR A 375 -9.22 1.40 -4.43
N THR A 376 -10.48 1.79 -4.21
CA THR A 376 -11.03 2.01 -2.86
C THR A 376 -10.87 0.76 -2.01
N LEU A 377 -11.23 -0.41 -2.54
CA LEU A 377 -11.09 -1.69 -1.84
C LEU A 377 -9.61 -2.01 -1.52
N LYS A 378 -8.70 -1.88 -2.50
CA LYS A 378 -7.24 -2.07 -2.31
C LYS A 378 -6.64 -1.14 -1.25
N ASN A 379 -7.08 0.13 -1.23
CA ASN A 379 -6.68 1.09 -0.20
C ASN A 379 -7.17 0.68 1.20
N LEU A 380 -8.38 0.10 1.30
CA LEU A 380 -8.88 -0.46 2.56
C LEU A 380 -8.04 -1.67 3.03
N GLU A 381 -7.67 -2.60 2.15
CA GLU A 381 -6.75 -3.70 2.47
C GLU A 381 -5.39 -3.18 2.98
N HIS A 382 -4.76 -2.28 2.21
CA HIS A 382 -3.42 -1.79 2.47
C HIS A 382 -3.32 -1.02 3.79
N GLY A 383 -4.32 -0.20 4.13
CA GLY A 383 -4.37 0.49 5.42
C GLY A 383 -4.60 -0.45 6.60
N ILE A 384 -5.36 -1.55 6.44
CA ILE A 384 -5.50 -2.58 7.48
C ILE A 384 -4.16 -3.27 7.75
N GLU A 385 -3.44 -3.70 6.70
CA GLU A 385 -2.11 -4.32 6.86
C GLU A 385 -1.06 -3.35 7.43
N THR A 386 -1.16 -2.06 7.12
CA THR A 386 -0.30 -1.02 7.72
C THR A 386 -0.62 -0.81 9.21
N MET A 387 -1.89 -0.76 9.61
CA MET A 387 -2.30 -0.69 11.02
C MET A 387 -1.92 -1.96 11.80
N TRP A 388 -2.04 -3.14 11.18
CA TRP A 388 -1.59 -4.40 11.78
C TRP A 388 -0.06 -4.42 11.94
N SER A 389 0.68 -3.96 10.93
CA SER A 389 2.14 -3.85 10.98
C SER A 389 2.60 -2.90 12.08
N LEU A 390 1.87 -1.80 12.33
CA LEU A 390 2.07 -0.91 13.48
C LEU A 390 1.93 -1.66 14.82
N ILE A 391 0.83 -2.40 15.01
CA ILE A 391 0.59 -3.17 16.26
C ILE A 391 1.68 -4.20 16.49
N LYS A 392 1.93 -5.05 15.48
CA LYS A 392 2.97 -6.09 15.51
C LYS A 392 4.34 -5.50 15.86
N LEU A 393 4.68 -4.32 15.34
CA LEU A 393 5.89 -3.57 15.66
C LEU A 393 5.89 -3.06 17.12
N THR A 394 4.77 -2.52 17.63
CA THR A 394 4.67 -2.07 19.04
C THR A 394 4.73 -3.19 20.07
N ASP A 395 4.29 -4.40 19.68
CA ASP A 395 4.37 -5.62 20.49
C ASP A 395 5.77 -6.25 20.45
N GLN A 396 6.38 -6.34 19.26
CA GLN A 396 7.75 -6.85 19.08
C GLN A 396 8.81 -5.98 19.76
N PHE A 397 8.58 -4.66 19.87
CA PHE A 397 9.49 -3.72 20.52
C PHE A 397 8.83 -3.04 21.73
N PRO A 398 8.75 -3.68 22.92
CA PRO A 398 8.19 -3.09 24.15
C PRO A 398 8.88 -1.81 24.67
N GLN A 399 9.98 -1.39 24.04
CA GLN A 399 10.74 -0.18 24.36
C GLN A 399 10.37 1.02 23.46
N MET A 400 9.62 0.78 22.36
CA MET A 400 8.94 1.79 21.54
C MET A 400 8.15 2.81 22.40
N ALA A 401 8.33 4.12 22.23
CA ALA A 401 7.30 5.08 22.60
C ALA A 401 6.10 4.95 21.65
N VAL A 402 4.88 5.11 22.18
CA VAL A 402 3.67 5.24 21.37
C VAL A 402 3.04 6.60 21.68
N PRO A 403 3.28 7.63 20.87
CA PRO A 403 2.78 8.98 21.11
C PRO A 403 1.26 9.07 21.06
N LYS A 404 0.69 10.06 21.75
CA LYS A 404 -0.77 10.32 21.70
C LYS A 404 -1.28 10.62 20.30
N GLN A 405 -0.46 11.23 19.45
CA GLN A 405 -0.81 11.51 18.06
C GLN A 405 -1.05 10.21 17.27
N VAL A 406 -0.26 9.17 17.50
CA VAL A 406 -0.41 7.88 16.82
C VAL A 406 -1.72 7.19 17.20
N LEU A 407 -2.15 7.29 18.46
CA LEU A 407 -3.50 6.84 18.85
C LEU A 407 -4.60 7.66 18.16
N SER A 408 -4.50 9.00 18.17
CA SER A 408 -5.46 9.87 17.49
C SER A 408 -5.52 9.63 15.98
N ASP A 409 -4.40 9.28 15.36
CA ASP A 409 -4.32 8.94 13.94
C ASP A 409 -4.94 7.57 13.66
N VAL A 410 -4.74 6.56 14.52
CA VAL A 410 -5.40 5.24 14.40
C VAL A 410 -6.92 5.36 14.64
N GLU A 411 -7.37 6.15 15.61
CA GLU A 411 -8.79 6.47 15.82
C GLU A 411 -9.39 7.19 14.60
N GLN A 412 -8.66 8.16 14.03
CA GLN A 412 -9.04 8.83 12.79
C GLN A 412 -9.14 7.85 11.61
N ALA A 413 -8.15 6.98 11.42
CA ALA A 413 -8.13 5.98 10.35
C ALA A 413 -9.32 5.02 10.42
N ILE A 414 -9.61 4.47 11.60
CA ILE A 414 -10.80 3.62 11.81
C ILE A 414 -12.08 4.39 11.45
N SER A 415 -12.20 5.65 11.84
CA SER A 415 -13.37 6.49 11.50
C SER A 415 -13.50 6.81 10.00
N LEU A 416 -12.39 6.90 9.27
CA LEU A 416 -12.38 7.11 7.81
C LEU A 416 -12.77 5.82 7.06
N ARG A 417 -12.21 4.67 7.47
CA ARG A 417 -12.60 3.36 6.92
C ARG A 417 -14.08 3.09 7.11
N LEU A 418 -14.62 3.30 8.32
CA LEU A 418 -16.04 3.03 8.60
C LEU A 418 -16.98 3.85 7.68
N LYS A 419 -16.65 5.11 7.39
CA LYS A 419 -17.40 5.95 6.43
C LYS A 419 -17.27 5.45 5.00
N ALA A 420 -16.07 5.06 4.56
CA ALA A 420 -15.87 4.50 3.22
C ALA A 420 -16.70 3.21 3.04
N VAL A 421 -16.72 2.34 4.05
CA VAL A 421 -17.54 1.12 4.06
C VAL A 421 -19.04 1.44 4.11
N GLU A 422 -19.47 2.44 4.88
CA GLU A 422 -20.87 2.91 4.90
C GLU A 422 -21.35 3.38 3.50
N LEU A 423 -20.49 4.06 2.73
CA LEU A 423 -20.80 4.45 1.34
C LEU A 423 -20.80 3.26 0.37
N LEU A 424 -19.81 2.36 0.44
CA LEU A 424 -19.75 1.16 -0.42
C LEU A 424 -20.97 0.24 -0.24
N ASN A 425 -21.53 0.24 0.98
CA ASN A 425 -22.64 -0.61 1.39
C ASN A 425 -24.04 0.04 1.24
N ASP A 426 -24.16 1.32 0.85
CA ASP A 426 -25.48 1.99 0.73
C ASP A 426 -26.12 1.67 -0.64
N PRO A 427 -27.17 0.82 -0.71
CA PRO A 427 -27.82 0.45 -1.98
C PRO A 427 -28.40 1.64 -2.77
N LYS A 428 -28.54 2.81 -2.15
CA LYS A 428 -29.13 4.01 -2.77
C LYS A 428 -28.09 5.00 -3.28
N ARG A 429 -26.80 4.70 -3.14
CA ARG A 429 -25.70 5.58 -3.52
C ARG A 429 -24.72 4.86 -4.43
N GLY A 430 -24.83 5.13 -5.73
CA GLY A 430 -23.87 4.65 -6.73
C GLY A 430 -23.63 5.64 -7.85
N ASP A 431 -23.93 6.91 -7.59
CA ASP A 431 -23.61 8.04 -8.46
C ASP A 431 -22.10 8.34 -8.43
N GLU A 432 -21.62 9.12 -9.41
CA GLU A 432 -20.20 9.40 -9.53
C GLU A 432 -19.64 10.16 -8.30
N ALA A 433 -20.44 11.00 -7.64
CA ALA A 433 -19.99 11.73 -6.46
C ALA A 433 -19.75 10.80 -5.27
N THR A 434 -20.57 9.75 -5.08
CA THR A 434 -20.32 8.72 -4.06
C THR A 434 -19.02 7.96 -4.33
N TRP A 435 -18.74 7.56 -5.58
CA TRP A 435 -17.48 6.86 -5.90
C TRP A 435 -16.25 7.76 -5.73
N ASN A 436 -16.38 9.06 -6.04
CA ASN A 436 -15.35 10.06 -5.80
C ASN A 436 -15.11 10.30 -4.29
N GLU A 437 -16.17 10.38 -3.47
CA GLU A 437 -16.04 10.50 -2.01
C GLU A 437 -15.42 9.24 -1.38
N ALA A 438 -15.86 8.05 -1.79
CA ALA A 438 -15.31 6.78 -1.30
C ALA A 438 -13.81 6.64 -1.61
N LEU A 439 -13.39 6.98 -2.83
CA LEU A 439 -11.97 7.01 -3.19
C LEU A 439 -11.20 8.02 -2.34
N HIS A 440 -11.70 9.26 -2.20
CA HIS A 440 -11.07 10.29 -1.36
C HIS A 440 -10.94 9.88 0.12
N LEU A 441 -11.97 9.24 0.70
CA LEU A 441 -11.93 8.70 2.05
C LEU A 441 -10.89 7.58 2.19
N SER A 442 -10.78 6.68 1.20
CA SER A 442 -9.78 5.61 1.21
C SER A 442 -8.34 6.15 1.08
N ASN A 443 -8.14 7.20 0.28
CA ASN A 443 -6.86 7.91 0.16
C ASN A 443 -6.47 8.59 1.47
N SER A 444 -7.44 9.26 2.11
CA SER A 444 -7.27 9.89 3.42
C SER A 444 -6.95 8.84 4.51
N PHE A 445 -7.59 7.68 4.44
CA PHE A 445 -7.34 6.55 5.35
C PHE A 445 -5.90 6.04 5.22
N VAL A 446 -5.43 5.76 4.00
CA VAL A 446 -4.03 5.33 3.76
C VAL A 446 -3.02 6.39 4.21
N GLU A 447 -3.23 7.67 3.90
CA GLU A 447 -2.32 8.76 4.34
C GLU A 447 -2.23 8.85 5.87
N VAL A 448 -3.35 8.66 6.59
CA VAL A 448 -3.35 8.65 8.07
C VAL A 448 -2.69 7.37 8.61
N CYS A 449 -2.88 6.21 7.99
CA CYS A 449 -2.20 4.97 8.37
C CYS A 449 -0.68 5.05 8.18
N GLU A 450 -0.20 5.54 7.02
CA GLU A 450 1.23 5.77 6.78
C GLU A 450 1.80 6.80 7.76
N ARG A 451 1.06 7.90 8.04
CA ARG A 451 1.46 8.92 9.03
C ARG A 451 1.63 8.35 10.44
N ALA A 452 0.73 7.46 10.85
CA ALA A 452 0.78 6.80 12.16
C ALA A 452 1.97 5.82 12.24
N PHE A 453 2.20 5.02 11.19
CA PHE A 453 3.28 4.03 11.12
C PHE A 453 4.68 4.67 11.04
N PHE A 454 4.87 5.65 10.18
CA PHE A 454 6.14 6.36 10.00
C PHE A 454 6.33 7.54 10.96
N HIS A 455 5.55 7.61 12.06
CA HIS A 455 5.64 8.71 13.02
C HIS A 455 7.07 8.82 13.60
N LYS A 456 7.69 9.99 13.44
CA LYS A 456 9.12 10.25 13.71
C LYS A 456 9.62 9.68 15.04
N GLU A 457 8.86 9.87 16.11
CA GLU A 457 9.25 9.43 17.46
C GLU A 457 9.28 7.90 17.63
N MET A 458 8.54 7.15 16.81
CA MET A 458 8.57 5.68 16.83
C MET A 458 9.81 5.17 16.07
N VAL A 459 10.00 5.66 14.84
CA VAL A 459 11.13 5.26 13.98
C VAL A 459 12.48 5.60 14.64
N GLN A 460 12.60 6.76 15.30
CA GLN A 460 13.85 7.23 15.89
C GLN A 460 14.20 6.61 17.26
N GLN A 461 13.26 5.93 17.95
CA GLN A 461 13.49 5.40 19.31
C GLN A 461 13.89 3.92 19.37
N ASN A 462 13.96 3.21 18.24
CA ASN A 462 14.46 1.83 18.18
C ASN A 462 15.93 1.64 18.64
N PHE A 463 16.68 2.73 18.85
CA PHE A 463 18.14 2.72 19.08
C PHE A 463 18.58 2.82 20.56
N PHE A 464 17.67 2.69 21.53
CA PHE A 464 18.01 2.79 22.97
C PHE A 464 17.73 1.52 23.79
N PRO A 465 18.57 0.47 23.67
CA PRO A 465 18.53 -0.69 24.56
C PRO A 465 18.59 -0.32 26.05
N GLN A 466 17.85 -1.08 26.87
CA GLN A 466 17.84 -0.93 28.34
C GLN A 466 19.24 -0.97 28.98
N GLU A 467 20.20 -1.66 28.37
CA GLU A 467 21.59 -1.75 28.85
C GLU A 467 22.26 -0.38 28.94
N HIS A 468 22.16 0.46 27.90
CA HIS A 468 22.74 1.82 27.90
C HIS A 468 22.07 2.70 28.96
N LYS A 469 20.75 2.56 29.13
CA LYS A 469 19.96 3.26 30.14
C LYS A 469 20.40 2.87 31.56
N ILE A 470 20.62 1.58 31.82
CA ILE A 470 21.17 1.10 33.10
C ILE A 470 22.61 1.63 33.28
N ALA A 471 23.45 1.55 32.25
CA ALA A 471 24.84 2.06 32.31
C ALA A 471 24.93 3.58 32.58
N VAL A 472 23.95 4.37 32.13
CA VAL A 472 23.86 5.81 32.44
C VAL A 472 23.40 6.07 33.87
N TYR A 473 22.42 5.32 34.40
CA TYR A 473 21.89 5.57 35.76
C TYR A 473 22.66 4.90 36.90
N LEU A 474 23.31 3.75 36.65
CA LEU A 474 24.00 2.95 37.66
C LEU A 474 25.19 3.69 38.34
N PRO A 475 25.99 4.54 37.66
CA PRO A 475 27.00 5.37 38.32
C PRO A 475 26.44 6.37 39.34
N PHE A 476 25.20 6.85 39.15
CA PHE A 476 24.56 7.80 40.06
C PHE A 476 23.80 7.11 41.20
N LEU A 477 23.05 6.05 40.89
CA LEU A 477 22.24 5.33 41.88
C LEU A 477 23.02 4.29 42.69
N GLY A 478 24.04 3.65 42.09
CA GLY A 478 24.83 2.59 42.72
C GLY A 478 25.47 3.02 44.05
N PRO A 479 26.23 4.14 44.11
CA PRO A 479 26.83 4.63 45.35
C PRO A 479 25.79 4.95 46.43
N ILE A 480 24.66 5.57 46.05
CA ILE A 480 23.56 5.91 46.97
C ILE A 480 22.93 4.63 47.52
N PHE A 481 22.66 3.64 46.66
CA PHE A 481 22.10 2.34 47.05
C PHE A 481 23.03 1.60 48.03
N VAL A 482 24.34 1.56 47.75
CA VAL A 482 25.34 0.93 48.64
C VAL A 482 25.41 1.62 50.00
N ILE A 483 25.38 2.96 50.05
CA ILE A 483 25.40 3.72 51.32
C ILE A 483 24.12 3.45 52.14
N ILE A 484 22.95 3.46 51.51
CA ILE A 484 21.68 3.18 52.20
C ILE A 484 21.61 1.72 52.67
N LEU A 485 22.01 0.76 51.82
CA LEU A 485 21.99 -0.66 52.16
C LEU A 485 22.98 -1.00 53.29
N THR A 486 24.21 -0.49 53.24
CA THR A 486 25.20 -0.72 54.31
C THR A 486 24.81 -0.01 55.61
N GLY A 487 24.21 1.18 55.53
CA GLY A 487 23.62 1.87 56.69
C GLY A 487 22.49 1.08 57.35
N LEU A 488 21.57 0.54 56.54
CA LEU A 488 20.46 -0.30 57.00
C LEU A 488 20.96 -1.62 57.60
N LEU A 489 21.84 -2.35 56.91
CA LEU A 489 22.43 -3.61 57.38
C LEU A 489 23.22 -3.42 58.67
N LYS A 490 24.00 -2.34 58.81
CA LYS A 490 24.71 -2.05 60.06
C LYS A 490 23.74 -1.75 61.20
N THR A 491 22.64 -1.03 60.93
CA THR A 491 21.60 -0.72 61.90
C THR A 491 20.82 -1.97 62.35
N LEU A 492 20.68 -2.96 61.47
CA LEU A 492 20.07 -4.26 61.78
C LEU A 492 21.03 -5.21 62.50
N ARG A 493 22.34 -5.17 62.21
CA ARG A 493 23.34 -6.01 62.88
C ARG A 493 23.74 -5.52 64.28
N GLU A 494 23.57 -4.22 64.55
CA GLU A 494 23.55 -3.61 65.90
C GLU A 494 22.42 -4.17 66.80
N ASN A 495 21.84 -5.32 66.46
CA ASN A 495 20.77 -6.04 67.16
C ASN A 495 21.11 -7.54 67.35
N ASN A 496 22.32 -7.98 66.98
CA ASN A 496 22.84 -9.33 67.24
C ASN A 496 24.03 -9.24 68.20
N ASP A 497 25.00 -8.38 67.86
CA ASP A 497 26.22 -8.19 68.64
C ASP A 497 25.92 -7.77 70.12
N ASP A 498 24.83 -7.03 70.37
CA ASP A 498 24.35 -6.64 71.72
C ASP A 498 23.72 -7.81 72.53
N ASP A 499 23.23 -8.87 71.88
CA ASP A 499 22.57 -10.03 72.52
C ASP A 499 23.55 -11.22 72.74
N GLU A 500 24.64 -11.30 71.97
CA GLU A 500 25.61 -12.40 72.04
C GLU A 500 26.58 -12.26 73.24
N ASP A 501 26.96 -11.02 73.61
CA ASP A 501 27.86 -10.73 74.75
C ASP A 501 27.29 -11.17 76.13
N GLU A 502 25.97 -11.28 76.32
CA GLU A 502 25.38 -11.79 77.58
C GLU A 502 25.42 -13.33 77.72
N VAL A 503 25.80 -14.06 76.65
CA VAL A 503 25.66 -15.53 76.57
C VAL A 503 26.99 -16.26 76.78
N GLU A 504 28.11 -15.78 76.22
CA GLU A 504 29.39 -16.50 76.28
C GLU A 504 29.93 -16.67 77.71
N GLU A 505 29.71 -15.69 78.61
CA GLU A 505 30.22 -15.71 79.98
C GLU A 505 29.71 -16.91 80.83
N LYS A 506 28.69 -17.63 80.35
CA LYS A 506 28.03 -18.73 81.07
C LYS A 506 28.50 -20.15 80.68
N GLN A 507 29.12 -20.37 79.51
CA GLN A 507 29.28 -21.73 78.95
C GLN A 507 30.66 -22.40 79.14
N VAL A 508 31.73 -21.64 79.40
CA VAL A 508 33.15 -22.11 79.34
C VAL A 508 33.56 -23.05 80.51
N LYS A 509 32.64 -23.78 81.15
CA LYS A 509 32.87 -24.40 82.48
C LYS A 509 32.69 -25.92 82.60
N ILE A 510 32.30 -26.65 81.55
CA ILE A 510 31.88 -28.07 81.69
C ILE A 510 32.37 -28.99 80.55
N SER A 511 32.85 -30.18 80.96
CA SER A 511 33.08 -31.45 80.23
C SER A 511 34.30 -31.65 79.32
N ASP A 512 35.01 -32.75 79.61
CA ASP A 512 36.10 -33.41 78.87
C ASP A 512 35.64 -34.79 78.31
N SER A 513 36.24 -35.26 77.20
CA SER A 513 36.75 -36.62 76.82
C SER A 513 36.32 -37.95 77.52
N PRO A 514 36.57 -39.16 76.95
CA PRO A 514 36.97 -39.57 75.56
C PRO A 514 36.39 -40.93 75.01
N ALA A 515 36.84 -41.33 73.79
CA ALA A 515 37.26 -42.69 73.33
C ALA A 515 36.41 -43.61 72.38
N ASP A 516 37.15 -44.44 71.61
CA ASP A 516 36.89 -45.63 70.76
C ASP A 516 35.96 -45.62 69.50
N GLU A 517 36.14 -46.47 68.45
CA GLU A 517 37.32 -46.86 67.62
C GLU A 517 36.89 -47.60 66.29
N THR A 518 37.84 -48.16 65.50
CA THR A 518 37.78 -48.89 64.18
C THR A 518 37.39 -48.07 62.91
N GLU A 519 38.08 -48.01 61.74
CA GLU A 519 39.01 -48.87 60.92
C GLU A 519 38.29 -50.01 60.12
N GLN A 520 38.51 -50.38 58.84
CA GLN A 520 39.59 -50.39 57.79
C GLN A 520 38.94 -50.35 56.34
N LEU A 521 39.56 -50.29 55.11
CA LEU A 521 40.87 -49.96 54.48
C LEU A 521 40.70 -49.82 52.90
N ASP A 522 41.80 -49.75 52.12
CA ASP A 522 41.99 -50.03 50.65
C ASP A 522 41.41 -49.04 49.57
N GLU A 523 42.17 -48.41 48.63
CA GLU A 523 42.99 -48.85 47.45
C GLU A 523 42.20 -48.86 46.09
N LYS A 524 42.70 -48.47 44.88
CA LYS A 524 44.01 -47.93 44.38
C LYS A 524 43.94 -47.39 42.91
N THR A 525 44.87 -46.50 42.51
CA THR A 525 45.48 -46.29 41.14
C THR A 525 44.77 -45.62 39.91
N HIS A 526 45.62 -44.94 39.11
CA HIS A 526 45.59 -44.68 37.63
C HIS A 526 44.59 -43.66 37.02
N ASP A 527 44.88 -42.99 35.87
CA ASP A 527 46.14 -42.59 35.20
C ASP A 527 45.90 -41.53 34.08
N SER A 528 46.97 -40.92 33.55
CA SER A 528 47.07 -40.10 32.30
C SER A 528 46.35 -38.73 32.26
N SER A 529 46.86 -37.60 31.73
CA SER A 529 48.04 -37.17 30.95
C SER A 529 47.83 -36.84 29.45
N LEU A 530 48.74 -35.98 28.93
CA LEU A 530 48.92 -35.49 27.55
C LEU A 530 47.95 -34.45 26.92
N THR A 531 48.46 -33.21 26.78
CA THR A 531 48.47 -32.35 25.56
C THR A 531 47.13 -31.89 24.91
N LYS A 532 47.07 -30.78 24.15
CA LYS A 532 48.11 -30.06 23.39
C LYS A 532 47.73 -28.57 23.15
N GLU A 533 48.64 -27.83 22.52
CA GLU A 533 48.34 -26.64 21.69
C GLU A 533 47.39 -26.96 20.53
#